data_AF-A0A959ERB4-F1
#
_entry.id   AF-A0A959ERB4-F1
#
_cell.length_a   1.000
_cell.length_b   1.000
_cell.length_c   1.000
_cell.angle_alpha   90.00
_cell.angle_beta   90.00
_cell.angle_gamma   90.00
#
_symmetry.space_group_name_H-M   'P 1'
#
loop_
_entity.id
_entity.type
_entity.pdbx_description
1 polymer ?
#
loop_
_entity_poly.entity_id
_entity_poly.type
_entity_poly.pdbx_seq_one_letter_code
_entity_poly.pdbx_strand_id
1 'polypeptide(L)'
;MRLLPFEKVTIETSLSKEETLAELIKSIDQDRYPKPWRKGDPREFEGYLGRDEFRISRIANFEHPLLPIVEGRVETHGSKTSLVLQLKVDRLSFGFLLSWCGLFGMILLLQLSNRVDGDGSVINTLIMFAAGYLGIM
;
A
#
# COMPACT_ATOMS: atom_id res chain seq x y z
N MET A 1 -3.11 -17.38 2.32
CA MET A 1 -1.76 -17.13 1.76
C MET A 1 -1.41 -15.67 2.02
N ARG A 2 -0.14 -15.34 2.32
CA ARG A 2 0.33 -13.95 2.47
C ARG A 2 0.90 -13.52 1.11
N LEU A 3 0.25 -12.57 0.45
CA LEU A 3 0.71 -12.01 -0.82
C LEU A 3 1.75 -10.92 -0.56
N LEU A 4 2.85 -10.93 -1.30
CA LEU A 4 3.88 -9.91 -1.16
C LEU A 4 3.50 -8.63 -1.93
N PRO A 5 3.89 -7.43 -1.47
CA PRO A 5 3.54 -6.14 -2.10
C PRO A 5 4.13 -5.89 -3.49
N PHE A 6 4.72 -6.90 -4.12
CA PHE A 6 5.32 -6.85 -5.46
C PHE A 6 4.96 -8.10 -6.28
N GLU A 7 4.17 -8.99 -5.69
CA GLU A 7 3.74 -10.23 -6.32
C GLU A 7 2.66 -9.93 -7.36
N LYS A 8 2.83 -10.52 -8.54
CA LYS A 8 1.79 -10.51 -9.57
C LYS A 8 0.93 -11.75 -9.37
N VAL A 9 -0.36 -11.54 -9.25
CA VAL A 9 -1.36 -12.58 -9.13
C VAL A 9 -2.22 -12.53 -10.37
N THR A 10 -2.46 -13.71 -10.95
CA THR A 10 -3.42 -13.86 -12.04
C THR A 10 -4.59 -14.68 -11.54
N ILE A 11 -5.79 -14.11 -11.59
CA ILE A 11 -7.04 -14.79 -11.21
C ILE A 11 -7.81 -15.10 -12.48
N GLU A 12 -8.01 -16.38 -12.77
CA GLU A 12 -8.90 -16.80 -13.85
C GLU A 12 -10.35 -16.80 -13.35
N THR A 13 -11.25 -16.28 -14.18
CA THR A 13 -12.69 -16.25 -13.92
C THR A 13 -13.44 -16.75 -15.15
N SER A 14 -14.51 -17.49 -14.90
CA SER A 14 -15.44 -17.97 -15.93
C SER A 14 -16.42 -16.90 -16.41
N LEU A 15 -16.46 -15.75 -15.75
CA LEU A 15 -17.31 -14.63 -16.13
C LEU A 15 -16.79 -13.95 -17.39
N SER A 16 -17.68 -13.36 -18.16
CA SER A 16 -17.30 -12.44 -19.23
C SER A 16 -16.59 -11.21 -18.66
N LYS A 17 -15.84 -10.50 -19.51
CA LYS A 17 -15.17 -9.25 -19.14
C LYS A 17 -16.16 -8.24 -18.55
N GLU A 18 -17.35 -8.15 -19.14
CA GLU A 18 -18.39 -7.20 -18.74
C GLU A 18 -18.99 -7.53 -17.37
N GLU A 19 -19.29 -8.80 -17.12
CA GLU A 19 -19.77 -9.27 -15.81
C GLU A 19 -18.71 -9.11 -14.73
N THR A 20 -17.43 -9.38 -15.05
CA THR A 20 -16.31 -9.19 -14.13
C THR A 20 -16.17 -7.72 -13.73
N LEU A 21 -16.25 -6.80 -14.70
CA LEU A 21 -16.22 -5.36 -14.42
C LEU A 21 -17.45 -4.92 -13.61
N ALA A 22 -18.65 -5.39 -13.93
CA ALA A 22 -19.86 -5.08 -13.20
C ALA A 22 -19.77 -5.52 -11.73
N GLU A 23 -19.18 -6.68 -11.45
CA GLU A 23 -18.99 -7.16 -10.08
C GLU A 23 -17.92 -6.36 -9.32
N LEU A 24 -16.82 -6.00 -9.99
CA LEU A 24 -15.81 -5.09 -9.45
C LEU A 24 -16.45 -3.74 -9.05
N ILE A 25 -17.27 -3.13 -9.91
CA ILE A 25 -17.94 -1.85 -9.64
C ILE A 25 -18.80 -1.92 -8.37
N LYS A 26 -19.50 -3.04 -8.12
CA LYS A 26 -20.32 -3.18 -6.91
C LYS A 26 -19.48 -3.18 -5.62
N SER A 27 -18.27 -3.74 -5.69
CA SER A 27 -17.37 -3.86 -4.53
C SER A 27 -16.50 -2.62 -4.29
N ILE A 28 -16.35 -1.75 -5.29
CA ILE A 28 -15.46 -0.57 -5.26
C ILE A 28 -16.28 0.69 -5.05
N ASP A 29 -15.91 1.49 -4.07
CA ASP A 29 -16.35 2.88 -4.01
C ASP A 29 -15.43 3.76 -4.86
N GLN A 30 -16.01 4.42 -5.85
CA GLN A 30 -15.28 5.32 -6.75
C GLN A 30 -15.07 6.71 -6.16
N ASP A 31 -15.63 7.00 -4.98
CA ASP A 31 -15.43 8.27 -4.31
C ASP A 31 -13.98 8.44 -3.85
N ARG A 32 -13.36 9.52 -4.33
CA ARG A 32 -11.93 9.82 -4.14
C ARG A 32 -11.59 10.41 -2.77
N TYR A 33 -12.59 10.64 -1.92
CA TYR A 33 -12.44 11.39 -0.67
C TYR A 33 -12.78 10.52 0.54
N PRO A 34 -11.91 10.46 1.56
CA PRO A 34 -12.23 9.82 2.81
C PRO A 34 -13.42 10.54 3.44
N LYS A 35 -14.55 9.84 3.55
CA LYS A 35 -15.75 10.34 4.22
C LYS A 35 -15.67 9.92 5.69
N PRO A 36 -15.46 10.85 6.64
CA PRO A 36 -15.33 10.50 8.07
C PRO A 36 -16.61 9.93 8.70
N TRP A 37 -17.71 9.83 7.95
CA TRP A 37 -19.04 9.43 8.42
C TRP A 37 -19.54 8.13 7.78
N ARG A 38 -18.63 7.27 7.31
CA ARG A 38 -18.97 6.07 6.52
C ARG A 38 -19.41 4.86 7.34
N LYS A 39 -20.11 5.07 8.47
CA LYS A 39 -20.70 3.98 9.26
C LYS A 39 -21.83 3.33 8.44
N GLY A 40 -21.55 2.19 7.81
CA GLY A 40 -22.56 1.34 7.16
C GLY A 40 -22.46 1.19 5.63
N ASP A 41 -21.38 1.64 4.98
CA ASP A 41 -21.15 1.29 3.57
C ASP A 41 -20.64 -0.16 3.47
N PRO A 42 -21.31 -1.06 2.71
CA PRO A 42 -20.87 -2.44 2.54
C PRO A 42 -19.64 -2.59 1.64
N ARG A 43 -19.18 -1.51 0.98
CA ARG A 43 -18.02 -1.57 0.08
C ARG A 43 -16.71 -1.63 0.86
N GLU A 44 -15.89 -2.63 0.55
CA GLU A 44 -14.62 -2.89 1.23
C GLU A 44 -13.41 -2.26 0.53
N PHE A 45 -13.59 -1.81 -0.71
CA PHE A 45 -12.54 -1.23 -1.55
C PHE A 45 -12.89 0.17 -2.00
N GLU A 46 -11.88 1.02 -2.16
CA GLU A 46 -11.99 2.34 -2.76
C GLU A 46 -10.98 2.48 -3.90
N GLY A 47 -11.27 3.35 -4.87
CA GLY A 47 -10.32 3.65 -5.93
C GLY A 47 -10.98 3.91 -7.28
N TYR A 48 -10.26 3.58 -8.35
CA TYR A 48 -10.66 3.87 -9.71
C TYR A 48 -10.75 2.58 -10.53
N LEU A 49 -11.83 2.47 -11.30
CA LEU A 49 -12.00 1.47 -12.34
C LEU A 49 -12.05 2.19 -13.70
N GLY A 50 -11.09 1.88 -14.55
CA GLY A 50 -11.05 2.27 -15.95
C GLY A 50 -11.74 1.26 -16.86
N ARG A 51 -11.48 1.37 -18.16
CA ARG A 51 -12.08 0.46 -19.16
C ARG A 51 -11.60 -0.98 -18.98
N ASP A 52 -10.28 -1.13 -18.82
CA ASP A 52 -9.60 -2.43 -18.74
C ASP A 52 -8.63 -2.50 -17.55
N GLU A 53 -8.43 -1.39 -16.84
CA GLU A 53 -7.47 -1.24 -15.75
C GLU A 53 -8.19 -0.79 -14.49
N PHE A 54 -7.67 -1.15 -13.32
CA PHE A 54 -8.19 -0.71 -12.05
C PHE A 54 -7.07 -0.46 -11.05
N ARG A 55 -7.32 0.48 -10.15
CA ARG A 55 -6.46 0.79 -9.03
C ARG A 55 -7.33 0.93 -7.80
N ILE A 56 -7.21 -0.02 -6.88
CA ILE A 56 -8.04 -0.10 -5.68
C ILE A 56 -7.17 -0.25 -4.43
N SER A 57 -7.63 0.29 -3.32
CA SER A 57 -7.09 0.06 -1.98
C SER A 57 -8.21 -0.43 -1.08
N ARG A 58 -7.85 -1.20 -0.05
CA ARG A 58 -8.82 -1.59 0.96
C ARG A 58 -9.18 -0.38 1.82
N ILE A 59 -10.47 -0.18 2.06
CA ILE A 59 -10.95 0.81 3.02
C ILE A 59 -10.62 0.27 4.41
N ALA A 60 -9.60 0.84 5.04
CA ALA A 60 -9.20 0.48 6.40
C ALA A 60 -9.71 1.53 7.38
N ASN A 61 -10.38 1.09 8.45
CA ASN A 61 -10.75 1.96 9.58
C ASN A 61 -9.53 2.42 10.41
N PHE A 62 -8.36 1.84 10.14
CA PHE A 62 -7.11 2.14 10.84
C PHE A 62 -6.13 2.76 9.83
N GLU A 63 -5.72 3.99 10.10
CA GLU A 63 -4.93 4.86 9.23
C GLU A 63 -3.45 4.45 9.22
N HIS A 64 -3.14 3.23 8.76
CA HIS A 64 -1.74 2.93 8.47
C HIS A 64 -1.35 3.55 7.11
N PRO A 65 -0.32 4.40 7.04
CA PRO A 65 0.14 5.02 5.79
C PRO A 65 0.68 4.03 4.77
N LEU A 66 0.88 2.76 5.16
CA LEU A 66 1.49 1.70 4.35
C LEU A 66 0.45 0.74 3.74
N LEU A 67 -0.79 1.19 3.55
CA LEU A 67 -1.80 0.35 2.92
C LEU A 67 -1.37 -0.03 1.49
N PRO A 68 -1.38 -1.33 1.15
CA PRO A 68 -1.05 -1.78 -0.18
C PRO A 68 -2.14 -1.35 -1.17
N ILE A 69 -1.71 -0.81 -2.29
CA ILE A 69 -2.53 -0.48 -3.44
C ILE A 69 -2.51 -1.69 -4.38
N VAL A 70 -3.68 -2.12 -4.82
CA VAL A 70 -3.83 -3.17 -5.84
C VAL A 70 -4.06 -2.47 -7.17
N GLU A 71 -3.09 -2.57 -8.07
CA GLU A 71 -3.23 -2.17 -9.47
C GLU A 71 -3.43 -3.42 -10.31
N GLY A 72 -4.39 -3.43 -11.21
CA GLY A 72 -4.64 -4.59 -12.04
C GLY A 72 -5.30 -4.25 -13.36
N ARG A 73 -5.41 -5.27 -14.20
CA ARG A 73 -6.03 -5.17 -15.52
C ARG A 73 -6.80 -6.43 -15.84
N VAL A 74 -7.90 -6.26 -16.57
CA VAL A 74 -8.80 -7.32 -16.99
C VAL A 74 -8.44 -7.68 -18.43
N GLU A 75 -7.90 -8.88 -18.61
CA GLU A 75 -7.52 -9.42 -19.91
C GLU A 75 -8.47 -10.54 -20.31
N THR A 76 -8.75 -10.64 -21.62
CA THR A 76 -9.54 -11.73 -22.16
C THR A 76 -8.63 -12.61 -23.00
N HIS A 77 -8.47 -13.87 -22.60
CA HIS A 77 -7.73 -14.88 -23.35
C HIS A 77 -8.71 -15.91 -23.91
N GLY A 78 -9.14 -15.69 -25.16
CA GLY A 78 -10.15 -16.54 -25.81
C GLY A 78 -11.50 -16.45 -25.11
N SER A 79 -12.03 -17.57 -24.62
CA SER A 79 -13.30 -17.66 -23.89
C SER A 79 -13.18 -17.43 -22.38
N LYS A 80 -11.96 -17.20 -21.87
CA LYS A 80 -11.70 -16.99 -20.43
C LYS A 80 -11.28 -15.56 -20.14
N THR A 81 -11.74 -15.04 -19.01
CA THR A 81 -11.33 -13.74 -18.49
C THR A 81 -10.29 -13.95 -17.39
N SER A 82 -9.22 -13.16 -17.40
CA SER A 82 -8.15 -13.18 -16.40
C SER A 82 -7.96 -11.80 -15.81
N LEU A 83 -7.92 -11.70 -14.48
CA LEU A 83 -7.49 -10.49 -13.79
C LEU A 83 -6.03 -10.63 -13.42
N VAL A 84 -5.20 -9.77 -14.01
CA VAL A 84 -3.80 -9.64 -13.62
C VAL A 84 -3.72 -8.50 -12.63
N LEU A 85 -3.44 -8.80 -11.37
CA LEU A 85 -3.29 -7.83 -10.29
C LEU A 85 -1.86 -7.84 -9.76
N GLN A 86 -1.39 -6.66 -9.38
CA GLN A 86 -0.12 -6.42 -8.75
C GLN A 86 -0.35 -5.55 -7.52
N LEU A 87 0.11 -6.04 -6.37
CA LEU A 87 0.20 -5.21 -5.18
C LEU A 87 1.35 -4.23 -5.36
N LYS A 88 1.19 -3.01 -4.87
CA LYS A 88 2.21 -1.96 -4.82
C LYS A 88 2.08 -1.20 -3.52
N VAL A 89 3.20 -0.78 -2.96
CA VAL A 89 3.22 0.21 -1.86
C VAL A 89 3.10 1.60 -2.46
N ASP A 90 2.39 2.50 -1.80
CA ASP A 90 2.30 3.88 -2.26
C ASP A 90 3.68 4.54 -2.33
N ARG A 91 3.90 5.34 -3.36
CA ARG A 91 5.20 5.98 -3.63
C ARG A 91 5.59 6.97 -2.54
N LEU A 92 4.62 7.68 -1.94
CA LEU A 92 4.90 8.61 -0.85
C LEU A 92 5.35 7.86 0.39
N SER A 93 4.66 6.77 0.73
CA SER A 93 5.00 5.95 1.89
C SER A 93 6.35 5.27 1.74
N PHE A 94 6.66 4.78 0.53
CA PHE A 94 7.98 4.21 0.23
C PHE A 94 9.08 5.28 0.29
N GLY A 95 8.87 6.46 -0.28
CA GLY A 95 9.82 7.57 -0.23
C GLY A 95 10.08 8.06 1.19
N PHE A 96 9.01 8.17 1.99
CA PHE A 96 9.11 8.49 3.41
C PHE A 96 9.94 7.44 4.15
N LEU A 97 9.64 6.15 3.95
CA LEU A 97 10.40 5.04 4.57
C LEU A 97 11.89 5.12 4.20
N LEU A 98 12.20 5.38 2.92
CA LEU A 98 13.57 5.48 2.44
C LEU A 98 14.30 6.68 3.05
N SER A 99 13.64 7.84 3.12
CA SER A 99 14.20 9.05 3.74
C SER A 99 14.40 8.85 5.25
N TRP A 100 13.45 8.21 5.92
CA TRP A 100 13.53 7.92 7.35
C TRP A 100 14.68 6.96 7.63
N CYS A 101 14.69 5.78 7.00
CA CYS A 101 15.78 4.81 7.15
C CYS A 101 17.14 5.38 6.74
N GLY A 102 17.21 6.22 5.70
CA GLY A 102 18.43 6.87 5.24
C GLY A 102 18.99 7.86 6.27
N LEU A 103 18.14 8.75 6.80
CA LEU A 103 18.54 9.74 7.80
C LEU A 103 19.02 9.04 9.09
N PHE A 104 18.27 8.03 9.55
CA PHE A 104 18.65 7.25 10.73
C PHE A 104 19.92 6.44 10.52
N GLY A 105 20.07 5.80 9.36
CA GLY A 105 21.29 5.08 9.02
C GLY A 105 22.51 5.99 9.02
N MET A 106 22.38 7.20 8.47
CA MET A 106 23.46 8.19 8.46
C MET A 106 23.81 8.69 9.87
N ILE A 107 22.82 9.01 10.71
CA ILE A 107 23.03 9.41 12.10
C ILE A 107 23.72 8.28 12.87
N LEU A 108 23.28 7.03 12.69
CA LEU A 108 23.87 5.87 13.33
C LEU A 108 25.33 5.64 12.90
N LEU A 109 25.64 5.79 11.60
CA LEU A 109 27.00 5.70 11.09
C LEU A 109 27.91 6.81 11.66
N LEU A 110 27.41 8.05 11.76
CA LEU A 110 28.15 9.16 12.37
C LEU A 110 28.42 8.91 13.86
N GLN A 111 27.43 8.39 14.60
CA GLN A 111 27.60 8.02 16.00
C GLN A 111 28.59 6.88 16.18
N LEU A 112 28.58 5.87 15.30
CA LEU A 112 29.56 4.79 15.31
C LEU A 112 30.98 5.28 15.00
N SER A 113 31.12 6.22 14.06
CA SER A 113 32.40 6.87 13.76
C SER A 113 32.92 7.68 14.95
N ASN A 114 32.05 8.46 15.61
CA ASN A 114 32.42 9.29 16.76
C ASN A 114 32.57 8.50 18.06
N ARG A 115 32.04 7.27 18.14
CA ARG A 115 32.26 6.37 19.29
C ARG A 115 33.68 5.84 19.37
N VAL A 116 34.46 5.94 18.29
CA VAL A 116 35.91 5.74 18.34
C VAL A 116 36.58 6.82 19.22
N ASP A 117 35.96 7.99 19.38
CA ASP A 117 36.45 9.12 20.16
C ASP A 117 35.69 9.37 21.50
N GLY A 118 34.70 8.55 21.84
CA GLY A 118 34.32 8.30 23.24
C GLY A 118 32.99 8.84 23.81
N ASP A 119 32.13 9.58 23.07
CA ASP A 119 30.96 10.23 23.72
C ASP A 119 29.64 10.23 22.91
N GLY A 120 29.40 9.20 22.10
CA GLY A 120 28.16 9.04 21.32
C GLY A 120 27.08 8.23 22.04
N SER A 121 26.02 8.87 22.55
CA SER A 121 24.86 8.17 23.14
C SER A 121 23.87 7.67 22.07
N VAL A 122 23.98 6.38 21.74
CA VAL A 122 23.13 5.67 20.77
C VAL A 122 21.66 5.62 21.20
N ILE A 123 21.38 5.85 22.49
CA ILE A 123 20.03 5.82 23.06
C ILE A 123 19.14 6.92 22.46
N ASN A 124 19.67 8.12 22.23
CA ASN A 124 18.90 9.22 21.63
C ASN A 124 18.47 8.90 20.19
N THR A 125 19.32 8.20 19.42
CA THR A 125 18.99 7.76 18.06
C THR A 125 17.88 6.72 18.06
N LEU A 126 17.88 5.79 19.03
CA LEU A 126 16.80 4.79 19.17
C LEU A 126 15.47 5.44 19.60
N ILE A 127 15.51 6.43 20.48
CA ILE A 127 14.32 7.19 20.91
C ILE A 127 13.73 7.98 19.74
N MET A 128 14.57 8.67 18.95
CA MET A 128 14.12 9.37 17.75
C MET A 128 13.50 8.41 16.72
N PHE A 129 14.04 7.20 16.58
CA PHE A 129 13.52 6.20 15.64
C PHE A 129 12.12 5.72 16.07
N ALA A 130 11.95 5.43 17.36
CA ALA A 130 10.67 5.04 17.94
C ALA A 130 9.62 6.17 17.86
N ALA A 131 10.02 7.42 18.09
CA ALA A 131 9.12 8.58 17.95
C ALA A 131 8.62 8.76 16.52
N GLY A 132 9.49 8.56 15.53
CA GLY A 132 9.10 8.53 14.12
C GLY A 132 8.07 7.46 13.78
N TYR A 133 8.31 6.24 14.27
CA TYR A 133 7.40 5.12 14.07
C TYR A 133 6.02 5.39 14.66
N LEU A 134 5.95 6.02 15.82
CA LEU A 134 4.70 6.43 16.45
C LEU A 134 3.99 7.58 15.72
N GLY A 135 4.71 8.47 15.03
CA GLY A 135 4.10 9.54 14.22
C GLY A 135 3.54 9.08 12.88
N ILE A 136 3.81 7.82 12.48
CA ILE A 136 3.29 7.18 11.26
C ILE A 136 2.07 6.31 11.59
N MET A 137 1.82 5.96 12.86
CA MET A 137 0.62 5.22 13.30
C MET A 137 -0.48 6.17 13.74
#